data_AF-A0A1G9Z2P4-F1
#
_entry.id   AF-A0A1G9Z2P4-F1
#
_cell.length_a   1.000
_cell.length_b   1.000
_cell.length_c   1.000
_cell.angle_alpha   90.00
_cell.angle_beta   90.00
_cell.angle_gamma   90.00
#
_symmetry.space_group_name_H-M   'P 1'
#
loop_
_entity.id
_entity.type
_entity.pdbx_description
1 polymer ?
#
loop_
_entity_poly.entity_id
_entity_poly.type
_entity_poly.pdbx_seq_one_letter_code
_entity_poly.pdbx_strand_id
1 'polypeptide(L)'
;ENKVKDTLSKAEGVGVGNHKVISDADRAKIDNWKFTPSDNLYLEYKQVYDNPKYFNQETGQIYYPGTNGDKNIDGFINGEYEIEKLSVGKTIDRYGDNGTGQYFSPDGSSFESRALPPFMKEKKYERYKVLREFEVKSGKVAPWFGEKGNGIQLYTDIQVKDLKGNYIEATVENLLKNKYITKLDN
;
A
#
# COMPACT_ATOMS: atom_id res chain seq x y z
N GLU A 1 36.63 -3.19 -54.29
CA GLU A 1 35.20 -3.14 -53.93
C GLU A 1 35.02 -2.29 -52.68
N ASN A 2 33.94 -1.52 -52.65
CA ASN A 2 33.20 -0.94 -51.50
C ASN A 2 33.60 -1.43 -50.09
N LYS A 3 33.48 -0.69 -48.97
CA LYS A 3 33.03 0.65 -48.58
C LYS A 3 33.13 0.67 -47.02
N VAL A 4 33.51 1.82 -46.43
CA VAL A 4 32.90 2.43 -45.22
C VAL A 4 33.20 1.70 -43.87
N LYS A 5 34.04 2.26 -42.96
CA LYS A 5 33.74 3.30 -41.94
C LYS A 5 32.52 2.89 -41.06
N ASP A 6 32.53 2.85 -39.74
CA ASP A 6 32.99 3.85 -38.79
C ASP A 6 33.22 3.22 -37.39
N THR A 7 34.15 3.86 -36.69
CA THR A 7 34.37 3.86 -35.24
C THR A 7 33.11 3.98 -34.38
N LEU A 8 33.11 3.35 -33.20
CA LEU A 8 32.54 3.96 -31.99
C LEU A 8 33.22 3.46 -30.71
N SER A 9 33.34 4.43 -29.81
CA SER A 9 34.23 4.55 -28.67
C SER A 9 33.92 3.64 -27.49
N LYS A 10 34.99 3.29 -26.76
CA LYS A 10 34.95 3.06 -25.31
C LYS A 10 34.11 4.14 -24.62
N ALA A 11 33.11 3.72 -23.87
CA ALA A 11 32.57 4.48 -22.75
C ALA A 11 32.71 3.61 -21.50
N GLU A 12 33.22 4.26 -20.46
CA GLU A 12 33.64 3.70 -19.19
C GLU A 12 32.46 3.19 -18.36
N GLY A 13 32.76 2.22 -17.50
CA GLY A 13 31.79 1.55 -16.64
C GLY A 13 31.11 2.50 -15.65
N VAL A 14 29.78 2.39 -15.60
CA VAL A 14 28.93 2.90 -14.54
C VAL A 14 28.42 1.69 -13.75
N GLY A 15 28.59 1.74 -12.43
CA GLY A 15 28.51 0.60 -11.51
C GLY A 15 27.33 -0.34 -11.73
N VAL A 16 27.66 -1.61 -11.97
CA VAL A 16 26.71 -2.72 -11.94
C VAL A 16 26.31 -2.94 -10.48
N GLY A 17 25.17 -2.36 -10.08
CA GLY A 17 24.49 -2.83 -8.88
C GLY A 17 24.25 -4.33 -9.03
N ASN A 18 24.49 -5.10 -7.97
CA ASN A 18 24.22 -6.53 -7.92
C ASN A 18 22.73 -6.80 -8.22
N HIS A 19 22.33 -6.87 -9.49
CA HIS A 19 21.04 -7.38 -9.89
C HIS A 19 21.07 -8.89 -9.60
N LYS A 20 20.49 -9.27 -8.46
CA LYS A 20 20.17 -10.66 -8.20
C LYS A 20 19.25 -11.10 -9.33
N VAL A 21 19.66 -12.15 -10.04
CA VAL A 21 18.85 -12.73 -11.13
C VAL A 21 17.87 -13.71 -10.48
N ILE A 22 16.60 -13.62 -10.86
CA ILE A 22 15.57 -14.57 -10.40
C ILE A 22 15.85 -15.96 -10.98
N SER A 23 15.62 -17.01 -10.19
CA SER A 23 15.75 -18.38 -10.70
C SER A 23 14.59 -18.74 -11.62
N ASP A 24 14.81 -19.66 -12.57
CA ASP A 24 13.74 -20.15 -13.46
C ASP A 24 12.56 -20.74 -12.67
N ALA A 25 12.85 -21.41 -11.55
CA ALA A 25 11.83 -21.98 -10.68
C ALA A 25 10.98 -20.90 -9.98
N ASP A 26 11.63 -19.87 -9.44
CA ASP A 26 10.92 -18.74 -8.82
C ASP A 26 10.12 -17.97 -9.86
N ARG A 27 10.69 -17.74 -11.05
CA ARG A 27 10.02 -17.06 -12.16
C ARG A 27 8.77 -17.82 -12.58
N ALA A 28 8.89 -19.12 -12.83
CA ALA A 28 7.77 -19.98 -13.17
C ALA A 28 6.67 -20.02 -12.08
N LYS A 29 7.06 -19.92 -10.81
CA LYS A 29 6.12 -19.83 -9.69
C LYS A 29 5.30 -18.54 -9.77
N ILE A 30 5.95 -17.38 -9.79
CA ILE A 30 5.26 -16.08 -9.70
C ILE A 30 4.65 -15.61 -11.04
N ASP A 31 4.98 -16.26 -12.17
CA ASP A 31 4.31 -16.05 -13.46
C ASP A 31 2.83 -16.46 -13.45
N ASN A 32 2.46 -17.42 -12.61
CA ASN A 32 1.07 -17.86 -12.46
C ASN A 32 0.25 -16.98 -11.51
N TRP A 33 0.89 -15.99 -10.88
CA TRP A 33 0.23 -15.14 -9.90
C TRP A 33 -0.57 -14.03 -10.57
N LYS A 34 -1.77 -13.74 -10.06
CA LYS A 34 -2.62 -12.68 -10.61
C LYS A 34 -1.94 -11.30 -10.58
N PHE A 35 -1.16 -11.04 -9.54
CA PHE A 35 -0.37 -9.82 -9.38
C PHE A 35 1.10 -10.20 -9.19
N THR A 36 1.77 -10.43 -10.32
CA THR A 36 3.18 -10.79 -10.37
C THR A 36 4.07 -9.62 -9.93
N PRO A 37 4.89 -9.77 -8.86
CA PRO A 37 5.88 -8.75 -8.49
C PRO A 37 7.02 -8.69 -9.51
N SER A 38 7.72 -7.55 -9.56
CA SER A 38 8.99 -7.44 -10.29
C SER A 38 10.04 -8.39 -9.69
N ASP A 39 11.02 -8.81 -10.50
CA ASP A 39 12.10 -9.70 -10.02
C ASP A 39 12.82 -9.11 -8.82
N ASN A 40 13.16 -7.81 -8.88
CA ASN A 40 13.85 -7.11 -7.80
C ASN A 40 13.01 -7.10 -6.52
N LEU A 41 11.73 -6.75 -6.61
CA LEU A 41 10.84 -6.69 -5.45
C LEU A 41 10.63 -8.10 -4.86
N TYR A 42 10.44 -9.11 -5.71
CA TYR A 42 10.31 -10.49 -5.27
C TYR A 42 11.56 -10.96 -4.54
N LEU A 43 12.75 -10.70 -5.08
CA LEU A 43 14.02 -11.14 -4.49
C LEU A 43 14.38 -10.38 -3.21
N GLU A 44 14.02 -9.10 -3.12
CA GLU A 44 14.20 -8.30 -1.90
C GLU A 44 13.31 -8.80 -0.77
N TYR A 45 12.05 -9.11 -1.06
CA TYR A 45 11.04 -9.55 -0.08
C TYR A 45 10.67 -11.02 -0.20
N LYS A 46 11.60 -11.87 -0.66
CA LYS A 46 11.32 -13.28 -0.99
C LYS A 46 10.69 -14.03 0.18
N GLN A 47 11.19 -13.81 1.40
CA GLN A 47 10.62 -14.43 2.60
C GLN A 47 9.18 -14.01 2.88
N VAL A 48 8.76 -12.80 2.47
CA VAL A 48 7.38 -12.33 2.63
C VAL A 48 6.50 -12.95 1.55
N TYR A 49 6.93 -12.95 0.29
CA TYR A 49 6.17 -13.54 -0.82
C TYR A 49 6.03 -15.06 -0.70
N ASP A 50 7.09 -15.75 -0.26
CA ASP A 50 7.08 -17.21 -0.07
C ASP A 50 6.36 -17.65 1.21
N ASN A 51 5.83 -16.71 2.00
CA ASN A 51 5.12 -17.04 3.22
C ASN A 51 3.63 -17.35 2.93
N PRO A 52 3.17 -18.60 3.16
CA PRO A 52 1.78 -18.99 2.92
C PRO A 52 0.79 -18.29 3.85
N LYS A 53 1.25 -17.67 4.95
CA LYS A 53 0.40 -16.80 5.78
C LYS A 53 -0.06 -15.54 5.01
N TYR A 54 0.74 -15.07 4.07
CA TYR A 54 0.58 -13.77 3.42
C TYR A 54 0.12 -13.87 1.97
N PHE A 55 0.55 -14.92 1.27
CA PHE A 55 0.19 -15.13 -0.13
C PHE A 55 -0.19 -16.58 -0.37
N ASN A 56 -1.22 -16.78 -1.17
CA ASN A 56 -1.47 -18.08 -1.77
C ASN A 56 -0.31 -18.42 -2.70
N GLN A 57 0.34 -19.56 -2.47
CA GLN A 57 1.59 -19.88 -3.16
C GLN A 57 1.38 -20.35 -4.62
N GLU A 58 0.15 -20.66 -5.00
CA GLU A 58 -0.23 -21.04 -6.37
C GLU A 58 -0.71 -19.82 -7.18
N THR A 59 -1.55 -18.98 -6.57
CA THR A 59 -2.27 -17.89 -7.30
C THR A 59 -1.74 -16.49 -7.01
N GLY A 60 -0.90 -16.32 -5.98
CA GLY A 60 -0.47 -15.02 -5.49
C GLY A 60 -1.57 -14.20 -4.83
N GLN A 61 -2.73 -14.80 -4.53
CA GLN A 61 -3.79 -14.12 -3.78
C GLN A 61 -3.24 -13.65 -2.43
N ILE A 62 -3.44 -12.37 -2.12
CA ILE A 62 -3.00 -11.76 -0.87
C ILE A 62 -3.95 -12.16 0.26
N TYR A 63 -3.38 -12.57 1.37
CA TYR A 63 -4.08 -12.81 2.64
C TYR A 63 -3.77 -11.67 3.60
N TYR A 64 -4.78 -10.84 3.86
CA TYR A 64 -4.71 -9.73 4.82
C TYR A 64 -4.99 -10.22 6.26
N PRO A 65 -4.66 -9.43 7.30
CA PRO A 65 -5.07 -9.74 8.67
C PRO A 65 -6.58 -10.00 8.75
N GLY A 66 -6.99 -10.98 9.54
CA GLY A 66 -8.39 -11.42 9.66
C GLY A 66 -8.87 -12.45 8.64
N THR A 67 -8.01 -12.84 7.70
CA THR A 67 -8.31 -13.95 6.77
C THR A 67 -7.82 -15.28 7.34
N ASN A 68 -8.35 -16.40 6.83
CA ASN A 68 -7.89 -17.75 7.16
C ASN A 68 -7.90 -18.09 8.66
N GLY A 69 -8.87 -17.57 9.41
CA GLY A 69 -9.00 -17.80 10.85
C GLY A 69 -8.09 -16.94 11.73
N ASP A 70 -7.38 -15.97 11.15
CA ASP A 70 -6.68 -14.94 11.92
C ASP A 70 -7.66 -14.07 12.71
N LYS A 71 -7.29 -13.69 13.93
CA LYS A 71 -8.17 -13.00 14.89
C LYS A 71 -8.34 -11.50 14.65
N ASN A 72 -7.52 -10.90 13.79
CA ASN A 72 -7.58 -9.47 13.53
C ASN A 72 -8.80 -9.16 12.65
N ILE A 73 -9.28 -7.92 12.66
CA ILE A 73 -10.46 -7.52 11.86
C ILE A 73 -10.14 -6.18 11.23
N ASP A 74 -10.37 -6.05 9.92
CA ASP A 74 -10.09 -4.83 9.14
C ASP A 74 -8.65 -4.30 9.31
N GLY A 75 -7.67 -5.19 9.57
CA GLY A 75 -6.28 -4.80 9.86
C GLY A 75 -6.01 -4.34 11.31
N PHE A 76 -7.03 -4.19 12.15
CA PHE A 76 -6.88 -3.84 13.57
C PHE A 76 -6.52 -5.06 14.42
N ILE A 77 -5.64 -4.88 15.41
CA ILE A 77 -5.30 -5.92 16.40
C ILE A 77 -6.58 -6.37 17.11
N ASN A 78 -6.94 -7.65 16.97
CA ASN A 78 -8.18 -8.24 17.52
C ASN A 78 -9.47 -7.49 17.13
N GLY A 79 -9.44 -6.64 16.09
CA GLY A 79 -10.58 -5.75 15.78
C GLY A 79 -10.77 -4.58 16.75
N GLU A 80 -9.79 -4.27 17.59
CA GLU A 80 -9.86 -3.18 18.56
C GLU A 80 -9.65 -1.81 17.89
N TYR A 81 -10.66 -0.94 18.02
CA TYR A 81 -10.61 0.45 17.57
C TYR A 81 -11.44 1.34 18.50
N GLU A 82 -11.22 2.64 18.41
CA GLU A 82 -12.09 3.68 18.92
C GLU A 82 -12.67 4.51 17.77
N ILE A 83 -13.80 5.17 18.01
CA ILE A 83 -14.31 6.16 17.07
C ILE A 83 -13.59 7.47 17.31
N GLU A 84 -12.86 7.93 16.29
CA GLU A 84 -12.13 9.18 16.31
C GLU A 84 -12.79 10.18 15.37
N LYS A 85 -13.05 11.40 15.85
CA LYS A 85 -13.48 12.51 15.00
C LYS A 85 -12.27 13.26 14.48
N LEU A 86 -12.00 13.17 13.17
CA LEU A 86 -10.91 13.91 12.55
C LEU A 86 -11.25 15.39 12.44
N SER A 87 -10.57 16.23 13.21
CA SER A 87 -10.77 17.69 13.20
C SER A 87 -10.20 18.35 11.95
N VAL A 88 -10.80 19.48 11.57
CA VAL A 88 -10.30 20.34 10.48
C VAL A 88 -8.84 20.72 10.75
N GLY A 89 -8.02 20.65 9.71
CA GLY A 89 -6.59 20.95 9.77
C GLY A 89 -5.70 19.75 10.07
N LYS A 90 -6.24 18.62 10.55
CA LYS A 90 -5.47 17.39 10.73
C LYS A 90 -4.95 16.88 9.38
N THR A 91 -3.74 16.32 9.39
CA THR A 91 -3.14 15.70 8.21
C THR A 91 -3.16 14.18 8.37
N ILE A 92 -3.60 13.49 7.32
CA ILE A 92 -3.61 12.03 7.19
C ILE A 92 -2.98 11.65 5.87
N ASP A 93 -2.46 10.43 5.75
CA ASP A 93 -1.80 9.97 4.54
C ASP A 93 -2.17 8.52 4.19
N ARG A 94 -1.82 8.10 2.98
CA ARG A 94 -2.12 6.75 2.46
C ARG A 94 -1.13 6.35 1.37
N TYR A 95 -0.80 5.06 1.35
CA TYR A 95 -0.28 4.38 0.16
C TYR A 95 -1.45 3.74 -0.60
N GLY A 96 -1.56 4.01 -1.90
CA GLY A 96 -2.60 3.45 -2.77
C GLY A 96 -2.97 4.36 -3.94
N ASP A 97 -3.41 3.76 -5.03
CA ASP A 97 -3.79 4.43 -6.29
C ASP A 97 -5.31 4.40 -6.56
N ASN A 98 -6.09 3.73 -5.72
CA ASN A 98 -7.54 3.57 -5.89
C ASN A 98 -8.37 4.69 -5.23
N GLY A 99 -9.33 5.23 -5.98
CA GLY A 99 -10.30 6.21 -5.47
C GLY A 99 -11.26 5.64 -4.43
N THR A 100 -11.49 4.33 -4.46
CA THR A 100 -12.34 3.60 -3.51
C THR A 100 -11.64 3.28 -2.17
N GLY A 101 -10.36 3.65 -2.01
CA GLY A 101 -9.63 3.39 -0.78
C GLY A 101 -10.25 4.06 0.45
N GLN A 102 -10.20 3.37 1.60
CA GLN A 102 -10.78 3.83 2.88
C GLN A 102 -9.81 3.72 4.08
N TYR A 103 -8.58 3.28 3.85
CA TYR A 103 -7.57 3.13 4.90
C TYR A 103 -6.53 4.26 4.81
N PHE A 104 -6.33 4.96 5.91
CA PHE A 104 -5.35 6.04 6.05
C PHE A 104 -4.48 5.79 7.28
N SER A 105 -3.45 6.60 7.46
CA SER A 105 -2.69 6.68 8.71
C SER A 105 -2.48 8.14 9.11
N PRO A 106 -2.12 8.39 10.38
CA PRO A 106 -1.61 9.70 10.76
C PRO A 106 -0.39 10.08 9.92
N ASP A 107 -0.28 11.36 9.61
CA ASP A 107 0.85 11.92 8.88
C ASP A 107 2.21 11.51 9.48
N GLY A 108 3.17 11.16 8.62
CA GLY A 108 4.50 10.74 9.06
C GLY A 108 4.60 9.30 9.57
N SER A 109 3.52 8.51 9.51
CA SER A 109 3.58 7.09 9.88
C SER A 109 4.55 6.32 8.95
N SER A 110 5.49 5.59 9.55
CA SER A 110 6.46 4.75 8.81
C SER A 110 5.77 3.65 7.99
N PHE A 111 6.41 3.13 6.93
CA PHE A 111 5.84 2.04 6.14
C PHE A 111 5.66 0.77 6.99
N GLU A 112 6.66 0.46 7.82
CA GLU A 112 6.73 -0.70 8.69
C GLU A 112 5.61 -0.69 9.74
N SER A 113 5.23 0.51 10.21
CA SER A 113 4.13 0.64 11.18
C SER A 113 2.75 0.40 10.57
N ARG A 114 2.62 0.44 9.24
CA ARG A 114 1.37 0.21 8.50
C ARG A 114 1.17 -1.26 8.12
N ALA A 115 2.19 -2.09 8.27
CA ALA A 115 2.18 -3.50 7.91
C ALA A 115 1.51 -3.79 6.55
N LEU A 116 1.91 -3.02 5.52
CA LEU A 116 1.43 -3.17 4.15
C LEU A 116 2.27 -4.21 3.38
N PRO A 117 1.71 -4.87 2.36
CA PRO A 117 2.48 -5.80 1.55
C PRO A 117 3.55 -5.05 0.75
N PRO A 118 4.69 -5.68 0.42
CA PRO A 118 5.86 -4.99 -0.15
C PRO A 118 5.57 -4.13 -1.39
N PHE A 119 4.71 -4.61 -2.30
CA PHE A 119 4.36 -3.87 -3.52
C PHE A 119 3.67 -2.52 -3.26
N MET A 120 3.15 -2.27 -2.06
CA MET A 120 2.60 -0.96 -1.70
C MET A 120 3.66 0.14 -1.65
N LYS A 121 4.96 -0.20 -1.53
CA LYS A 121 6.07 0.77 -1.64
C LYS A 121 6.14 1.42 -3.02
N GLU A 122 5.69 0.70 -4.05
CA GLU A 122 5.64 1.18 -5.44
C GLU A 122 4.32 1.92 -5.75
N LYS A 123 3.37 1.91 -4.81
CA LYS A 123 2.09 2.62 -4.95
C LYS A 123 2.22 4.07 -4.56
N LYS A 124 1.29 4.87 -5.09
CA LYS A 124 1.26 6.30 -4.84
C LYS A 124 1.15 6.59 -3.34
N TYR A 125 2.04 7.42 -2.83
CA TYR A 125 1.95 7.99 -1.49
C TYR A 125 1.32 9.37 -1.58
N GLU A 126 0.20 9.56 -0.88
CA GLU A 126 -0.55 10.82 -0.88
C GLU A 126 -0.85 11.27 0.54
N ARG A 127 -0.73 12.58 0.74
CA ARG A 127 -1.05 13.27 1.99
C ARG A 127 -2.27 14.14 1.79
N TYR A 128 -3.08 14.25 2.85
CA TYR A 128 -4.38 14.90 2.82
C TYR A 128 -4.58 15.77 4.05
N LYS A 129 -5.07 16.99 3.85
CA LYS A 129 -5.54 17.85 4.93
C LYS A 129 -7.05 17.75 5.06
N VAL A 130 -7.53 17.54 6.29
CA VAL A 130 -8.96 17.53 6.63
C VAL A 130 -9.51 18.95 6.55
N LEU A 131 -10.58 19.13 5.77
CA LEU A 131 -11.29 20.40 5.54
C LEU A 131 -12.66 20.43 6.21
N ARG A 132 -13.27 19.26 6.45
CA ARG A 132 -14.52 19.10 7.21
C ARG A 132 -14.36 17.94 8.16
N GLU A 133 -14.97 18.04 9.34
CA GLU A 133 -14.89 16.95 10.32
C GLU A 133 -15.67 15.71 9.85
N PHE A 134 -15.10 14.54 10.09
CA PHE A 134 -15.75 13.24 9.89
C PHE A 134 -15.17 12.20 10.86
N GLU A 135 -15.94 11.15 11.12
CA GLU A 135 -15.52 10.07 12.01
C GLU A 135 -14.71 9.01 11.26
N VAL A 136 -13.86 8.29 12.00
CA VAL A 136 -13.13 7.11 11.53
C VAL A 136 -13.04 6.10 12.66
N LYS A 137 -12.86 4.82 12.31
CA LYS A 137 -12.33 3.83 13.25
C LYS A 137 -10.82 4.05 13.35
N SER A 138 -10.31 4.30 14.55
CA SER A 138 -8.90 4.54 14.84
C SER A 138 -8.35 3.44 15.74
N GLY A 139 -7.25 2.81 15.37
CA GLY A 139 -6.76 1.65 16.11
C GLY A 139 -5.39 1.18 15.67
N LYS A 140 -4.81 0.27 16.46
CA LYS A 140 -3.48 -0.28 16.18
C LYS A 140 -3.53 -1.28 15.05
N VAL A 141 -2.59 -1.14 14.11
CA VAL A 141 -2.41 -2.06 12.99
C VAL A 141 -1.78 -3.37 13.47
N ALA A 142 -2.34 -4.49 13.03
CA ALA A 142 -1.80 -5.82 13.30
C ALA A 142 -0.42 -6.01 12.61
N PRO A 143 0.58 -6.60 13.29
CA PRO A 143 1.83 -7.00 12.65
C PRO A 143 1.57 -8.00 11.53
N TRP A 144 1.98 -7.67 10.31
CA TRP A 144 1.69 -8.46 9.11
C TRP A 144 2.72 -8.22 8.01
N PHE A 145 2.76 -9.08 6.99
CA PHE A 145 3.73 -9.01 5.88
C PHE A 145 5.21 -8.87 6.29
N GLY A 146 5.60 -9.46 7.42
CA GLY A 146 6.96 -9.36 7.97
C GLY A 146 7.28 -8.01 8.65
N GLU A 147 6.31 -7.11 8.71
CA GLU A 147 6.45 -5.78 9.29
C GLU A 147 5.92 -5.72 10.73
N LYS A 148 6.47 -4.78 11.52
CA LYS A 148 6.18 -4.66 12.96
C LYS A 148 4.74 -4.23 13.28
N GLY A 149 4.04 -3.58 12.34
CA GLY A 149 2.72 -2.99 12.59
C GLY A 149 2.74 -2.02 13.78
N ASN A 150 1.70 -2.08 14.61
CA ASN A 150 1.53 -1.27 15.83
C ASN A 150 1.47 0.26 15.61
N GLY A 151 1.51 0.73 14.37
CA GLY A 151 1.10 2.09 14.04
C GLY A 151 -0.40 2.28 14.19
N ILE A 152 -0.86 3.51 14.00
CA ILE A 152 -2.29 3.82 13.97
C ILE A 152 -2.79 3.79 12.52
N GLN A 153 -3.89 3.07 12.32
CA GLN A 153 -4.69 3.09 11.12
C GLN A 153 -5.98 3.88 11.39
N LEU A 154 -6.41 4.60 10.37
CA LEU A 154 -7.71 5.27 10.32
C LEU A 154 -8.53 4.61 9.21
N TYR A 155 -9.65 3.99 9.56
CA TYR A 155 -10.53 3.32 8.62
C TYR A 155 -11.88 4.04 8.55
N THR A 156 -12.22 4.54 7.36
CA THR A 156 -13.39 5.38 7.12
C THR A 156 -14.67 4.61 6.83
N ASP A 157 -14.77 3.34 7.25
CA ASP A 157 -15.93 2.45 7.05
C ASP A 157 -17.18 2.92 7.79
N ILE A 158 -17.68 4.04 7.30
CA ILE A 158 -18.79 4.86 7.72
C ILE A 158 -19.30 5.63 6.48
N GLN A 159 -20.43 6.29 6.65
CA GLN A 159 -20.95 7.20 5.64
C GLN A 159 -20.77 8.66 6.03
N VAL A 160 -20.53 9.50 5.04
CA VAL A 160 -20.49 10.96 5.15
C VAL A 160 -21.58 11.59 4.29
N LYS A 161 -21.92 12.86 4.55
CA LYS A 161 -22.90 13.59 3.76
C LYS A 161 -22.24 14.28 2.57
N ASP A 162 -22.72 13.97 1.38
CA ASP A 162 -22.36 14.69 0.17
C ASP A 162 -22.79 16.18 0.23
N LEU A 163 -22.43 16.97 -0.77
CA LEU A 163 -22.82 18.40 -0.84
C LEU A 163 -24.34 18.64 -0.94
N LYS A 164 -25.13 17.61 -1.23
CA LYS A 164 -26.60 17.65 -1.31
C LYS A 164 -27.27 17.08 -0.05
N GLY A 165 -26.51 16.58 0.92
CA GLY A 165 -26.99 15.99 2.17
C GLY A 165 -27.26 14.48 2.12
N ASN A 166 -26.97 13.79 1.02
CA ASN A 166 -27.12 12.34 0.91
C ASN A 166 -25.96 11.61 1.60
N TYR A 167 -26.24 10.46 2.22
CA TYR A 167 -25.20 9.60 2.76
C TYR A 167 -24.48 8.83 1.66
N ILE A 168 -23.15 8.88 1.66
CA ILE A 168 -22.25 8.17 0.75
C ILE A 168 -21.10 7.56 1.53
N GLU A 169 -20.50 6.49 1.01
CA GLU A 169 -19.29 5.90 1.61
C GLU A 169 -18.14 6.90 1.63
N ALA A 170 -17.37 6.92 2.72
CA ALA A 170 -16.24 7.81 2.90
C ALA A 170 -14.96 7.31 2.21
N THR A 171 -15.04 7.02 0.91
CA THR A 171 -13.87 6.69 0.08
C THR A 171 -12.99 7.92 -0.17
N VAL A 172 -11.72 7.73 -0.52
CA VAL A 172 -10.80 8.83 -0.92
C VAL A 172 -11.45 9.75 -1.96
N GLU A 173 -12.05 9.17 -3.00
CA GLU A 173 -12.72 9.92 -4.07
C GLU A 173 -13.89 10.75 -3.54
N ASN A 174 -14.76 10.13 -2.73
CA ASN A 174 -15.92 10.81 -2.17
C ASN A 174 -15.52 11.91 -1.19
N LEU A 175 -14.50 11.68 -0.35
CA LEU A 175 -13.99 12.66 0.59
C LEU A 175 -13.37 13.87 -0.13
N LEU A 176 -12.63 13.65 -1.23
CA LEU A 176 -12.10 14.73 -2.07
C LEU A 176 -13.22 15.51 -2.76
N LYS A 177 -14.12 14.80 -3.47
CA LYS A 177 -15.22 15.37 -4.24
C LYS A 177 -16.15 16.23 -3.37
N ASN A 178 -16.37 15.83 -2.12
CA ASN A 178 -17.25 16.50 -1.18
C ASN A 178 -16.51 17.39 -0.18
N LYS A 179 -15.24 17.71 -0.46
CA LYS A 179 -14.42 18.67 0.29
C LYS A 179 -14.27 18.33 1.78
N TYR A 180 -14.25 17.04 2.11
CA TYR A 180 -13.85 16.58 3.45
C TYR A 180 -12.35 16.59 3.62
N ILE A 181 -11.61 16.30 2.55
CA ILE A 181 -10.15 16.36 2.51
C ILE A 181 -9.70 17.06 1.23
N THR A 182 -8.47 17.57 1.23
CA THR A 182 -7.74 18.02 0.03
C THR A 182 -6.37 17.38 0.00
N LYS A 183 -5.86 17.11 -1.21
CA LYS A 183 -4.47 16.67 -1.38
C LYS A 183 -3.52 17.80 -0.96
N LEU A 184 -2.43 17.41 -0.32
CA LEU A 184 -1.27 18.28 -0.08
C LEU A 184 -0.22 18.00 -1.16
N ASP A 185 0.43 19.06 -1.62
CA ASP A 185 1.61 18.92 -2.47
C ASP A 185 2.76 18.37 -1.62
N ASN A 186 3.46 17.37 -2.17
CA ASN A 186 4.63 16.76 -1.52
C ASN A 186 5.89 17.58 -1.76
#